data_AF-A0A7X5VGT0-F1
#
_entry.id   AF-A0A7X5VGT0-F1
#
_cell.length_a   1.000
_cell.length_b   1.000
_cell.length_c   1.000
_cell.angle_alpha   90.00
_cell.angle_beta   90.00
_cell.angle_gamma   90.00
#
_symmetry.space_group_name_H-M   'P 1'
#
loop_
_entity.id
_entity.type
_entity.pdbx_description
1 polymer ?
#
loop_
_entity_poly.entity_id
_entity_poly.type
_entity_poly.pdbx_seq_one_letter_code
_entity_poly.pdbx_strand_id
1 'polypeptide(L)' 'MTETTYGSDARDTARAFLDANVIRGQQTTDVLLSLAAAGVFEPRWTEQVIDEMRRNRPPGVSETAIDKRITRMTAHSKKR' A
#
# COMPACT_ATOMS: atom_id res chain seq x y z
N MET A 1 42.52 3.40 7.60
CA MET A 1 41.49 2.66 8.36
C MET A 1 40.33 3.61 8.52
N THR A 2 39.38 3.62 7.58
CA THR A 2 38.24 4.54 7.61
C THR A 2 37.08 3.84 8.29
N GLU A 3 36.76 4.31 9.48
CA GLU A 3 35.65 3.87 10.30
C GLU A 3 34.34 4.31 9.61
N THR A 4 33.59 3.34 9.07
CA THR A 4 32.26 3.60 8.53
C THR A 4 31.30 3.66 9.71
N THR A 5 30.98 4.87 10.15
CA THR A 5 29.90 5.14 11.10
C THR A 5 28.59 4.71 10.44
N TYR A 6 28.07 3.54 10.81
CA TYR A 6 26.68 3.20 10.53
C TYR A 6 25.82 4.13 11.38
N GLY A 7 25.31 5.19 10.74
CA GLY A 7 24.34 6.08 11.33
C GLY A 7 23.22 5.27 11.94
N SER A 8 22.96 5.51 13.23
CA SER A 8 21.83 4.96 13.96
C SER A 8 20.55 5.61 13.43
N ASP A 9 20.09 5.21 12.25
CA ASP A 9 18.79 5.62 11.75
C ASP A 9 17.73 4.91 12.58
N ALA A 10 16.85 5.71 13.18
CA ALA A 10 15.52 5.27 13.55
C ALA A 10 14.82 4.76 12.28
N ARG A 11 15.08 3.48 11.95
CA ARG A 11 14.67 2.70 10.77
C ARG A 11 13.86 3.50 9.76
N ASP A 12 14.54 4.15 8.82
CA ASP A 12 13.90 4.83 7.71
C ASP A 12 13.06 3.80 6.95
N THR A 13 11.75 3.81 7.21
CA THR A 13 10.86 2.73 6.79
C THR A 13 10.70 2.87 5.28
N ALA A 14 11.15 1.86 4.55
CA ALA A 14 11.21 1.92 3.09
C ALA A 14 9.83 2.31 2.51
N ARG A 15 9.82 3.29 1.61
CA ARG A 15 8.60 3.70 0.90
C ARG A 15 8.40 2.80 -0.31
N ALA A 16 7.19 2.27 -0.49
CA ALA A 16 6.85 1.46 -1.65
C ALA A 16 5.65 2.07 -2.38
N PHE A 17 5.82 2.36 -3.67
CA PHE A 17 4.72 2.73 -4.54
C PHE A 17 4.01 1.47 -5.05
N LEU A 18 2.71 1.37 -4.81
CA LEU A 18 1.90 0.21 -5.17
C LEU A 18 1.11 0.50 -6.44
N ASP A 19 1.33 -0.31 -7.48
CA ASP A 19 0.60 -0.24 -8.74
C ASP A 19 -0.80 -0.88 -8.63
N ALA A 20 -1.72 -0.50 -9.53
CA ALA A 20 -3.06 -1.06 -9.59
C ALA A 20 -3.03 -2.59 -9.75
N ASN A 21 -2.08 -3.14 -10.50
CA ASN A 21 -1.94 -4.58 -10.69
C ASN A 21 -1.54 -5.34 -9.42
N VAL A 22 -0.91 -4.65 -8.45
CA VAL A 22 -0.53 -5.23 -7.15
C VAL A 22 -1.72 -5.23 -6.19
N ILE A 23 -2.54 -4.18 -6.20
CA ILE A 23 -3.64 -3.96 -5.24
C ILE A 23 -5.03 -4.36 -5.76
N ARG A 24 -5.11 -4.94 -6.97
CA ARG A 24 -6.36 -5.47 -7.54
C ARG A 24 -6.89 -6.74 -6.84
N GLY A 25 -6.03 -7.49 -6.16
CA GLY A 25 -6.39 -8.73 -5.46
C GLY A 25 -6.63 -8.50 -3.97
N GLN A 26 -7.76 -8.98 -3.43
CA GLN A 26 -8.11 -8.73 -2.02
C GLN A 26 -7.05 -9.23 -1.05
N GLN A 27 -6.62 -10.49 -1.19
CA GLN A 27 -5.66 -11.11 -0.29
C GLN A 27 -4.30 -10.39 -0.33
N THR A 28 -3.80 -10.06 -1.52
CA THR A 28 -2.54 -9.32 -1.68
C THR A 28 -2.62 -7.95 -1.02
N THR A 29 -3.69 -7.20 -1.26
CA THR A 29 -3.91 -5.89 -0.61
C THR A 29 -3.94 -6.04 0.91
N ASP A 30 -4.67 -7.02 1.44
CA ASP A 30 -4.82 -7.19 2.89
C ASP A 30 -3.48 -7.54 3.56
N VAL A 31 -2.64 -8.37 2.92
CA VAL A 31 -1.27 -8.68 3.41
C VAL A 31 -0.38 -7.44 3.39
N LEU A 32 -0.37 -6.68 2.30
CA LEU A 32 0.45 -5.47 2.17
C LEU A 32 0.06 -4.40 3.19
N LEU A 33 -1.24 -4.20 3.41
CA LEU A 33 -1.74 -3.27 4.42
C LEU A 33 -1.41 -3.73 5.85
N SER A 34 -1.45 -5.04 6.12
CA SER A 34 -1.04 -5.60 7.42
C SER A 34 0.44 -5.37 7.71
N LEU A 35 1.31 -5.53 6.70
CA LEU A 35 2.74 -5.25 6.80
C LEU A 35 3.01 -3.75 7.01
N ALA A 36 2.27 -2.89 6.30
CA ALA A 36 2.34 -1.44 6.51
C ALA A 36 1.89 -1.03 7.92
N ALA A 37 0.80 -1.62 8.43
CA ALA A 37 0.32 -1.40 9.79
C ALA A 37 1.34 -1.83 10.86
N ALA A 38 2.10 -2.90 10.58
CA ALA A 38 3.20 -3.37 11.42
C ALA A 38 4.51 -2.53 11.29
N GLY A 39 4.52 -1.49 10.45
CA GLY A 39 5.69 -0.62 10.26
C GLY A 39 6.80 -1.24 9.41
N VAL A 40 6.50 -2.26 8.60
CA VAL A 40 7.50 -2.90 7.72
C VAL A 40 7.90 -2.01 6.55
N PHE A 41 6.94 -1.25 6.00
CA PHE A 41 7.16 -0.30 4.91
C PHE A 41 6.05 0.78 4.90
N GLU A 42 6.26 1.89 4.20
CA GLU A 42 5.26 2.96 4.00
C GLU A 42 4.66 2.86 2.59
N PRO A 43 3.40 2.38 2.44
CA PRO A 43 2.78 2.24 1.13
C PRO A 43 2.34 3.60 0.57
N ARG A 44 2.49 3.77 -0.75
CA ARG A 44 2.08 4.94 -1.51
C ARG A 44 1.31 4.52 -2.77
N TRP A 45 0.34 5.32 -3.18
CA TRP A 45 -0.35 5.21 -4.46
C TRP A 45 -0.95 6.57 -4.82
N THR A 46 -1.28 6.77 -6.09
CA THR A 46 -2.00 7.95 -6.58
C THR A 46 -3.51 7.68 -6.66
N GLU A 47 -4.30 8.74 -6.84
CA GLU A 47 -5.73 8.61 -7.20
C GLU A 47 -5.92 7.86 -8.53
N GLN A 48 -5.04 8.11 -9.51
CA GLN A 48 -5.06 7.42 -10.80
C GLN A 48 -4.93 5.89 -10.66
N VAL A 49 -4.10 5.42 -9.72
CA VAL A 49 -3.96 3.99 -9.41
C VAL A 49 -5.25 3.41 -8.83
N ILE A 50 -5.95 4.18 -7.98
CA ILE A 50 -7.26 3.78 -7.43
C ILE A 50 -8.31 3.68 -8.54
N ASP A 51 -8.33 4.66 -9.45
CA ASP A 51 -9.24 4.65 -10.60
C ASP A 51 -8.97 3.45 -11.53
N GLU A 52 -7.70 3.14 -11.76
CA GLU A 52 -7.31 1.97 -12.55
C GLU A 52 -7.73 0.66 -11.88
N MET A 53 -7.51 0.52 -10.57
CA MET A 53 -8.00 -0.64 -9.82
C MET A 53 -9.53 -0.80 -9.95
N ARG A 54 -10.28 0.30 -9.96
CA ARG A 54 -11.74 0.30 -10.12
C ARG A 54 -12.17 -0.12 -11.52
N ARG A 55 -11.51 0.41 -12.56
CA ARG A 55 -11.76 0.03 -13.97
C ARG A 55 -11.41 -1.44 -14.25
N ASN A 56 -10.32 -1.93 -13.67
CA ASN A 56 -9.81 -3.29 -13.85
C ASN A 56 -10.35 -4.28 -12.80
N ARG A 57 -11.51 -3.98 -12.22
CA ARG A 57 -12.17 -4.84 -11.23
C ARG A 57 -12.34 -6.27 -11.77
N PRO A 58 -11.94 -7.31 -11.01
CA PRO A 58 -12.13 -8.69 -11.44
C PRO A 58 -13.61 -9.03 -11.69
N PRO A 59 -13.92 -9.88 -12.69
CA PRO A 59 -15.28 -10.36 -12.90
C PRO A 59 -15.88 -10.98 -11.63
N GLY A 60 -17.15 -10.70 -11.37
CA GLY A 60 -17.87 -11.22 -10.19
C GLY A 60 -17.61 -10.49 -8.87
N VAL A 61 -16.68 -9.54 -8.81
CA VAL A 61 -16.50 -8.66 -7.65
C VAL A 61 -17.51 -7.52 -7.74
N SER A 62 -18.26 -7.21 -6.69
CA SER A 62 -19.20 -6.08 -6.68
C SER A 62 -18.48 -4.73 -6.53
N GLU A 63 -19.12 -3.64 -6.99
CA GLU A 63 -18.55 -2.29 -6.83
C GLU A 63 -18.39 -1.94 -5.35
N THR A 64 -19.38 -2.30 -4.52
CA THR A 64 -19.33 -2.13 -3.06
C THR A 64 -18.12 -2.85 -2.43
N ALA A 65 -17.72 -4.01 -2.94
CA ALA A 65 -16.54 -4.72 -2.43
C ALA A 65 -15.24 -3.96 -2.77
N ILE A 66 -15.17 -3.33 -3.95
CA ILE A 66 -14.06 -2.44 -4.32
C ILE A 66 -14.06 -1.18 -3.45
N ASP A 67 -15.21 -0.55 -3.25
CA ASP A 67 -15.31 0.67 -2.44
C ASP A 67 -14.87 0.42 -0.99
N LYS A 68 -15.32 -0.70 -0.38
CA LYS A 68 -14.85 -1.13 0.94
C LYS A 68 -13.33 -1.28 1.00
N ARG A 69 -12.71 -1.81 -0.06
CA ARG A 69 -11.26 -1.96 -0.14
C ARG A 69 -10.57 -0.60 -0.20
N ILE A 70 -11.06 0.32 -1.03
CA ILE A 70 -10.52 1.67 -1.16
C ILE A 70 -10.58 2.39 0.20
N THR A 71 -11.70 2.29 0.93
CA THR A 71 -11.81 2.86 2.27
C THR A 71 -10.71 2.34 3.22
N ARG A 72 -10.42 1.04 3.20
CA ARG A 72 -9.34 0.44 4.02
C ARG A 72 -7.97 0.95 3.61
N MET A 73 -7.72 1.10 2.32
CA MET A 73 -6.47 1.65 1.81
C MET A 73 -6.29 3.11 2.24
N THR A 74 -7.29 3.97 2.06
CA THR A 74 -7.22 5.39 2.45
C THR A 74 -6.92 5.58 3.93
N ALA A 75 -7.41 4.68 4.80
CA ALA A 75 -7.09 4.70 6.23
C ALA A 75 -5.59 4.47 6.52
N HIS A 76 -4.88 3.73 5.68
CA HIS A 76 -3.44 3.47 5.81
C HIS A 76 -2.57 4.55 5.16
N SER A 77 -3.14 5.36 4.24
CA SER A 77 -2.41 6.45 3.58
C SER A 77 -2.35 7.73 4.42
N LYS A 78 -3.32 7.96 5.31
CA LYS A 78 -3.36 9.14 6.19
C LYS A 78 -2.52 8.93 7.46
N LYS A 79 -1.20 9.05 7.33
CA LYS A 79 -0.31 9.47 8.43
C LYS A 79 0.55 10.63 7.94
N ARG A 80 0.01 11.84 8.09
CA ARG A 80 0.76 13.08 8.29
C ARG A 80 -0.03 13.94 9.27
#